data_AF-A0A373J9E0-F1
#
_entry.id   AF-A0A373J9E0-F1
#
_cell.length_a   1.000
_cell.length_b   1.000
_cell.length_c   1.000
_cell.angle_alpha   90.00
_cell.angle_beta   90.00
_cell.angle_gamma   90.00
#
_symmetry.space_group_name_H-M   'P 1'
#
loop_
_entity.id
_entity.type
_entity.pdbx_description
1 polymer ?
#
loop_
_entity_poly.entity_id
_entity_poly.type
_entity_poly.pdbx_seq_one_letter_code
_entity_poly.pdbx_strand_id
1 'polypeptide(L)'
;MSDLLNKNWSTGVPITMAEILDAREHRAWIQQELLSDHTLESNCALISFTLNIPGPIKVFPYTVWAFYEGIHFIESCLTTHQLTLLTKKIMEENTGYEAFFLIKGITPETLKSYMTAFEDGSSFGRIFDLDILRPDSTKVSRTELGLSGRTCLLCDNPVFVCSRSRTHSAKELSKKTLSIIEAHFFEVFSSYIGTQMTQALISEVNTTLKPGLVDRYHNGSHKDMNRELFLKSADSLFPYFCQSARLGLEAGCLGTPLPEVFSSLRVLGLEAEQTMYQATNGVNTHKGAVFSGGILCCTLGYTVSKKTIPSLSFLDDTTDELSEIIKEMLVHLLDDLKLLSKKDSASLTHGEKLYLKYQVTGIRGEAQKGFPSLVQLGLPLYKKLLQAGFSRNDAGCILLLHYIAYTQDSNLITRSDYQTAQTIRTQLASFLENSSYEKQLEVLPVIDKEFVKANLSPGGSADLLALTYFLYEIYHTTILF
;
A
#
# COMPACT_ATOMS: atom_id res chain seq x y z
N MET A 1 7.15 16.87 -15.92
CA MET A 1 6.89 15.42 -15.91
C MET A 1 8.21 14.75 -16.21
N SER A 2 8.85 14.31 -15.13
CA SER A 2 10.25 13.88 -15.04
C SER A 2 10.54 12.63 -15.86
N ASP A 3 11.81 12.49 -16.22
CA ASP A 3 12.45 11.26 -16.71
C ASP A 3 12.46 10.15 -15.64
N LEU A 4 11.31 9.85 -15.05
CA LEU A 4 11.14 8.70 -14.17
C LEU A 4 11.13 7.46 -15.07
N LEU A 5 12.19 6.67 -14.98
CA LEU A 5 12.27 5.33 -15.52
C LEU A 5 12.93 4.49 -14.43
N ASN A 6 12.13 3.85 -13.59
CA ASN A 6 12.66 2.94 -12.58
C ASN A 6 13.42 1.77 -13.24
N LYS A 7 14.74 1.85 -13.24
CA LYS A 7 15.62 0.84 -13.85
C LYS A 7 15.46 -0.54 -13.22
N ASN A 8 15.12 -0.62 -11.94
CA ASN A 8 14.94 -1.91 -11.26
C ASN A 8 13.70 -2.65 -11.76
N TRP A 9 12.71 -1.90 -12.25
CA TRP A 9 11.43 -2.42 -12.72
C TRP A 9 11.32 -2.50 -14.24
N SER A 10 12.35 -2.07 -14.99
CA SER A 10 12.33 -1.98 -16.44
C SER A 10 13.48 -2.75 -17.12
N THR A 11 14.16 -3.65 -16.41
CA THR A 11 15.26 -4.48 -16.96
C THR A 11 14.82 -5.93 -17.12
N GLY A 12 15.33 -6.59 -18.17
CA GLY A 12 14.97 -7.96 -18.51
C GLY A 12 15.85 -8.51 -19.64
N VAL A 13 15.51 -9.69 -20.13
CA VAL A 13 16.27 -10.40 -21.17
C VAL A 13 15.82 -9.93 -22.56
N PRO A 14 16.74 -9.52 -23.46
CA PRO A 14 16.40 -9.21 -24.83
C PRO A 14 16.10 -10.49 -25.63
N ILE A 15 15.08 -10.45 -26.48
CA ILE A 15 14.71 -11.52 -27.40
C ILE A 15 15.05 -11.16 -28.85
N THR A 16 15.21 -12.19 -29.67
CA THR A 16 15.44 -12.12 -31.10
C THR A 16 14.13 -12.03 -31.88
N MET A 17 14.26 -11.69 -33.17
CA MET A 17 13.09 -11.70 -34.05
C MET A 17 12.55 -13.11 -34.33
N ALA A 18 13.41 -14.13 -34.35
CA ALA A 18 12.99 -15.51 -34.54
C ALA A 18 12.05 -15.96 -33.41
N GLU A 19 12.46 -15.72 -32.15
CA GLU A 19 11.65 -16.08 -30.97
C GLU A 19 10.27 -15.39 -30.98
N ILE A 20 10.18 -14.14 -31.44
CA ILE A 20 8.89 -13.44 -31.57
C ILE A 20 8.00 -14.09 -32.64
N LEU A 21 8.57 -14.55 -33.76
CA LEU A 21 7.81 -15.21 -34.82
C LEU A 21 7.33 -16.58 -34.35
N ASP A 22 8.20 -17.36 -33.72
CA ASP A 22 7.86 -18.67 -33.14
C ASP A 22 6.75 -18.54 -32.09
N ALA A 23 6.84 -17.54 -31.21
CA ALA A 23 5.80 -17.26 -30.23
C ALA A 23 4.44 -16.91 -30.87
N ARG A 24 4.43 -16.19 -32.00
CA ARG A 24 3.19 -15.86 -32.73
C ARG A 24 2.56 -17.10 -33.37
N GLU A 25 3.37 -17.99 -33.94
CA GLU A 25 2.89 -19.26 -34.50
C GLU A 25 2.34 -20.16 -33.39
N HIS A 26 3.07 -20.28 -32.27
CA HIS A 26 2.62 -21.04 -31.11
C HIS A 26 1.31 -20.48 -30.52
N ARG A 27 1.18 -19.15 -30.42
CA ARG A 27 -0.06 -18.49 -30.00
C ARG A 27 -1.24 -18.85 -30.92
N ALA A 28 -1.05 -18.78 -32.23
CA ALA A 28 -2.08 -19.14 -33.20
C ALA A 28 -2.50 -20.62 -33.06
N TRP A 29 -1.52 -21.50 -32.82
CA TRP A 29 -1.78 -22.92 -32.54
C TRP A 29 -2.60 -23.13 -31.26
N ILE A 30 -2.24 -22.47 -30.14
CA ILE A 30 -3.02 -22.54 -28.88
C ILE A 30 -4.45 -22.03 -29.09
N GLN A 31 -4.61 -20.93 -29.83
CA GLN A 31 -5.93 -20.37 -30.12
C GLN A 31 -6.81 -21.37 -30.87
N GLN A 32 -6.27 -22.06 -31.88
CA GLN A 32 -6.97 -23.10 -32.62
C GLN A 32 -7.27 -24.33 -31.76
N GLU A 33 -6.31 -24.76 -30.94
CA GLU A 33 -6.46 -25.87 -29.99
C GLU A 33 -7.65 -25.62 -29.04
N LEU A 34 -7.69 -24.45 -28.39
CA LEU A 34 -8.73 -24.11 -27.41
C LEU A 34 -10.13 -23.96 -28.03
N LEU A 35 -10.22 -23.61 -29.32
CA LEU A 35 -11.49 -23.42 -30.03
C LEU A 35 -12.00 -24.69 -30.73
N SER A 36 -11.15 -25.70 -30.90
CA SER A 36 -11.42 -26.88 -31.75
C SER A 36 -12.74 -27.60 -31.43
N ASP A 37 -13.06 -27.77 -30.16
CA ASP A 37 -14.29 -28.43 -29.69
C ASP A 37 -15.54 -27.54 -29.69
N HIS A 38 -15.40 -26.25 -30.02
CA HIS A 38 -16.46 -25.25 -29.91
C HIS A 38 -16.80 -24.53 -31.22
N THR A 39 -16.27 -24.99 -32.35
CA THR A 39 -16.35 -24.32 -33.68
C THR A 39 -17.76 -23.96 -34.17
N LEU A 40 -18.81 -24.60 -33.63
CA LEU A 40 -20.21 -24.34 -33.98
C LEU A 40 -21.00 -23.56 -32.90
N GLU A 41 -20.38 -23.22 -31.77
CA GLU A 41 -21.05 -22.55 -30.65
C GLU A 41 -21.02 -21.02 -30.79
N SER A 42 -22.09 -20.43 -31.34
CA SER A 42 -22.18 -18.98 -31.57
C SER A 42 -22.15 -18.12 -30.29
N ASN A 43 -22.27 -18.72 -29.11
CA ASN A 43 -22.18 -18.08 -27.79
C ASN A 43 -20.89 -18.44 -27.04
N CYS A 44 -19.85 -18.82 -27.78
CA CYS A 44 -18.52 -19.09 -27.27
C CYS A 44 -17.53 -18.10 -27.90
N ALA A 45 -16.58 -17.62 -27.10
CA ALA A 45 -15.55 -16.68 -27.55
C ALA A 45 -14.25 -16.92 -26.78
N LEU A 46 -13.11 -16.73 -27.45
CA LEU A 46 -11.80 -16.82 -26.85
C LEU A 46 -11.21 -15.41 -26.68
N ILE A 47 -10.89 -15.02 -25.44
CA ILE A 47 -10.05 -13.87 -25.16
C ILE A 47 -8.59 -14.31 -25.34
N SER A 48 -7.84 -13.62 -26.19
CA SER A 48 -6.39 -13.70 -26.31
C SER A 48 -5.79 -12.41 -25.79
N PHE A 49 -5.15 -12.46 -24.63
CA PHE A 49 -4.61 -11.31 -23.92
C PHE A 49 -3.08 -11.28 -23.98
N THR A 50 -2.52 -10.16 -24.45
CA THR A 50 -1.08 -9.87 -24.37
C THR A 50 -0.84 -8.39 -24.05
N LEU A 51 0.40 -8.01 -23.76
CA LEU A 51 0.81 -6.61 -23.62
C LEU A 51 1.48 -6.08 -24.90
N ASN A 52 1.09 -4.88 -25.31
CA ASN A 52 1.70 -4.13 -26.42
C ASN A 52 3.01 -3.45 -26.01
N ILE A 53 4.05 -4.25 -25.74
CA ILE A 53 5.36 -3.76 -25.28
C ILE A 53 6.32 -3.55 -26.45
N PRO A 54 6.78 -2.31 -26.73
CA PRO A 54 7.73 -2.03 -27.81
C PRO A 54 9.17 -2.42 -27.45
N GLY A 55 9.96 -2.82 -28.45
CA GLY A 55 11.38 -3.13 -28.28
C GLY A 55 11.69 -4.61 -28.01
N PRO A 56 12.97 -4.97 -27.81
CA PRO A 56 13.43 -6.35 -27.70
C PRO A 56 13.30 -6.93 -26.29
N ILE A 57 12.99 -6.14 -25.26
CA ILE A 57 12.77 -6.64 -23.90
C ILE A 57 11.28 -6.58 -23.63
N LYS A 58 10.63 -7.73 -23.46
CA LYS A 58 9.17 -7.84 -23.30
C LYS A 58 8.76 -8.10 -21.85
N VAL A 59 9.58 -8.88 -21.15
CA VAL A 59 9.33 -9.28 -19.76
C VAL A 59 10.32 -8.57 -18.84
N PHE A 60 9.77 -7.83 -17.88
CA PHE A 60 10.44 -7.13 -16.80
C PHE A 60 9.40 -6.85 -15.70
N PRO A 61 9.78 -6.47 -14.47
CA PRO A 61 8.84 -6.43 -13.34
C PRO A 61 7.56 -5.63 -13.60
N TYR A 62 7.65 -4.46 -14.25
CA TYR A 62 6.46 -3.69 -14.62
C TYR A 62 5.53 -4.40 -15.60
N THR A 63 6.05 -5.15 -16.57
CA THR A 63 5.18 -5.86 -17.51
C THR A 63 4.60 -7.12 -16.92
N VAL A 64 5.29 -7.78 -15.99
CA VAL A 64 4.71 -8.89 -15.23
C VAL A 64 3.55 -8.39 -14.38
N TRP A 65 3.76 -7.32 -13.59
CA TRP A 65 2.69 -6.72 -12.80
C TRP A 65 1.51 -6.26 -13.67
N ALA A 66 1.78 -5.51 -14.75
CA ALA A 66 0.73 -5.02 -15.62
C ALA A 66 -0.06 -6.13 -16.33
N PHE A 67 0.57 -7.29 -16.58
CA PHE A 67 -0.11 -8.46 -17.13
C PHE A 67 -1.10 -9.04 -16.12
N TYR A 68 -0.69 -9.22 -14.87
CA TYR A 68 -1.59 -9.74 -13.84
C TYR A 68 -2.75 -8.77 -13.52
N GLU A 69 -2.51 -7.47 -13.52
CA GLU A 69 -3.58 -6.46 -13.45
C GLU A 69 -4.61 -6.62 -14.59
N GLY A 70 -4.14 -6.88 -15.81
CA GLY A 70 -5.02 -7.18 -16.94
C GLY A 70 -5.83 -8.46 -16.75
N ILE A 71 -5.25 -9.50 -16.13
CA ILE A 71 -5.96 -10.73 -15.76
C ILE A 71 -7.07 -10.44 -14.73
N HIS A 72 -6.78 -9.70 -13.65
CA HIS A 72 -7.81 -9.37 -12.65
C HIS A 72 -8.94 -8.56 -13.24
N PHE A 73 -8.62 -7.65 -14.16
CA PHE A 73 -9.67 -6.94 -14.90
C PHE A 73 -10.57 -7.90 -15.67
N ILE A 74 -9.98 -8.83 -16.45
CA ILE A 74 -10.74 -9.83 -17.21
C ILE A 74 -11.64 -10.63 -16.26
N GLU A 75 -11.09 -11.17 -15.17
CA GLU A 75 -11.82 -11.99 -14.22
C GLU A 75 -12.94 -11.22 -13.50
N SER A 76 -12.70 -9.95 -13.15
CA SER A 76 -13.72 -9.05 -12.61
C SER A 76 -14.85 -8.79 -13.61
N CYS A 77 -14.52 -8.62 -14.89
CA CYS A 77 -15.50 -8.50 -15.97
C CYS A 77 -16.33 -9.78 -16.12
N LEU A 78 -15.70 -10.95 -16.11
CA LEU A 78 -16.40 -12.24 -16.18
C LEU A 78 -17.37 -12.40 -15.00
N THR A 79 -16.93 -12.06 -13.79
CA THR A 79 -17.73 -12.14 -12.58
C THR A 79 -18.92 -11.18 -12.62
N THR A 80 -18.67 -9.92 -12.97
CA THR A 80 -19.69 -8.86 -13.05
C THR A 80 -20.80 -9.21 -14.04
N HIS A 81 -20.44 -9.81 -15.18
CA HIS A 81 -21.38 -10.20 -16.22
C HIS A 81 -21.85 -11.66 -16.12
N GLN A 82 -21.48 -12.38 -15.04
CA GLN A 82 -21.86 -13.78 -14.80
C GLN A 82 -21.51 -14.72 -15.98
N LEU A 83 -20.36 -14.49 -16.60
CA LEU A 83 -19.89 -15.26 -17.75
C LEU A 83 -19.23 -16.55 -17.30
N THR A 84 -19.44 -17.63 -18.06
CA THR A 84 -18.87 -18.94 -17.71
C THR A 84 -17.47 -19.07 -18.33
N LEU A 85 -16.45 -19.15 -17.47
CA LEU A 85 -15.09 -19.50 -17.88
C LEU A 85 -14.99 -21.03 -18.06
N LEU A 86 -14.75 -21.48 -19.29
CA LEU A 86 -14.53 -22.89 -19.60
C LEU A 86 -13.07 -23.28 -19.34
N THR A 87 -12.14 -22.48 -19.86
CA THR A 87 -10.70 -22.76 -19.81
C THR A 87 -9.92 -21.48 -19.64
N LYS A 88 -8.89 -21.51 -18.79
CA LYS A 88 -7.86 -20.46 -18.66
C LYS A 88 -6.48 -21.07 -18.87
N LYS A 89 -5.67 -20.48 -19.75
CA LYS A 89 -4.27 -20.88 -19.99
C LYS A 89 -3.39 -19.64 -19.91
N ILE A 90 -2.30 -19.71 -19.14
CA ILE A 90 -1.29 -18.64 -19.02
C ILE A 90 0.04 -19.19 -19.53
N MET A 91 0.76 -18.39 -20.32
CA MET A 91 2.10 -18.67 -20.83
C MET A 91 3.05 -17.57 -20.36
N GLU A 92 4.11 -17.93 -19.65
CA GLU A 92 5.06 -16.99 -19.04
C GLU A 92 6.43 -17.00 -19.74
N GLU A 93 6.44 -16.67 -21.02
CA GLU A 93 7.64 -16.70 -21.85
C GLU A 93 8.35 -15.35 -21.93
N ASN A 94 9.67 -15.34 -22.18
CA ASN A 94 10.47 -14.11 -22.34
C ASN A 94 10.02 -13.24 -23.54
N THR A 95 9.24 -13.81 -24.46
CA THR A 95 8.62 -13.14 -25.60
C THR A 95 7.42 -12.25 -25.21
N GLY A 96 7.03 -12.30 -23.94
CA GLY A 96 5.89 -11.59 -23.36
C GLY A 96 4.88 -12.59 -22.80
N TYR A 97 4.28 -12.27 -21.66
CA TYR A 97 3.26 -13.12 -21.06
C TYR A 97 1.97 -13.07 -21.89
N GLU A 98 1.31 -14.22 -21.98
CA GLU A 98 0.08 -14.39 -22.74
C GLU A 98 -0.96 -15.14 -21.90
N ALA A 99 -2.23 -14.72 -21.98
CA ALA A 99 -3.32 -15.45 -21.36
C ALA A 99 -4.46 -15.68 -22.35
N PHE A 100 -5.12 -16.82 -22.18
CA PHE A 100 -6.25 -17.24 -22.99
C PHE A 100 -7.41 -17.59 -22.08
N PHE A 101 -8.59 -17.03 -22.36
CA PHE A 101 -9.82 -17.31 -21.61
C PHE A 101 -10.92 -17.72 -22.57
N LEU A 102 -11.31 -18.99 -22.51
CA LEU A 102 -12.43 -19.52 -23.29
C LEU A 102 -13.71 -19.29 -22.51
N ILE A 103 -14.60 -18.47 -23.06
CA ILE A 103 -15.81 -17.99 -22.38
C ILE A 103 -17.05 -18.50 -23.09
N LYS A 104 -18.03 -18.99 -22.32
CA LYS A 104 -19.35 -19.40 -22.81
C LYS A 104 -20.45 -18.51 -22.25
N GLY A 105 -21.51 -18.38 -23.04
CA GLY A 105 -22.71 -17.62 -22.68
C GLY A 105 -22.72 -16.18 -23.18
N ILE A 106 -21.83 -15.82 -24.11
CA ILE A 106 -21.72 -14.46 -24.65
C ILE A 106 -21.37 -14.51 -26.14
N THR A 107 -21.88 -13.54 -26.91
CA THR A 107 -21.45 -13.39 -28.30
C THR A 107 -20.03 -12.79 -28.35
N PRO A 108 -19.20 -13.18 -29.32
CA PRO A 108 -17.87 -12.58 -29.51
C PRO A 108 -17.91 -11.05 -29.61
N GLU A 109 -18.92 -10.49 -30.26
CA GLU A 109 -19.09 -9.04 -30.45
C GLU A 109 -19.40 -8.32 -29.14
N THR A 110 -20.30 -8.87 -28.31
CA THR A 110 -20.58 -8.32 -26.99
C THR A 110 -19.34 -8.40 -26.10
N LEU A 111 -18.63 -9.53 -26.09
CA LEU A 111 -17.40 -9.66 -25.30
C LEU A 111 -16.31 -8.67 -25.77
N LYS A 112 -16.17 -8.49 -27.09
CA LYS A 112 -15.23 -7.50 -27.66
C LYS A 112 -15.59 -6.08 -27.24
N SER A 113 -16.87 -5.75 -27.10
CA SER A 113 -17.30 -4.43 -26.61
C SER A 113 -16.84 -4.17 -25.17
N TYR A 114 -16.94 -5.16 -24.29
CA TYR A 114 -16.48 -5.05 -22.90
C TYR A 114 -14.96 -4.88 -22.82
N MET A 115 -14.21 -5.72 -23.54
CA MET A 115 -12.75 -5.62 -23.56
C MET A 115 -12.26 -4.31 -24.17
N THR A 116 -12.92 -3.84 -25.23
CA THR A 116 -12.55 -2.57 -25.88
C THR A 116 -12.84 -1.37 -24.99
N ALA A 117 -13.95 -1.39 -24.23
CA ALA A 117 -14.25 -0.33 -23.25
C ALA A 117 -13.16 -0.19 -22.19
N PHE A 118 -12.48 -1.28 -21.84
CA PHE A 118 -11.33 -1.24 -20.94
C PHE A 118 -10.06 -0.68 -21.59
N GLU A 119 -9.73 -1.16 -22.79
CA GLU A 119 -8.58 -0.65 -23.55
C GLU A 119 -8.63 0.87 -23.74
N ASP A 120 -9.84 1.38 -24.00
CA ASP A 120 -10.08 2.80 -24.28
C ASP A 120 -10.37 3.60 -22.99
N GLY A 121 -10.69 2.95 -21.88
CA GLY A 121 -11.17 3.58 -20.65
C GLY A 121 -10.08 4.27 -19.82
N SER A 122 -8.81 3.93 -20.02
CA SER A 122 -7.69 4.56 -19.31
C SER A 122 -6.41 4.56 -20.14
N SER A 123 -5.43 5.40 -19.76
CA SER A 123 -4.11 5.36 -20.38
C SER A 123 -3.43 3.99 -20.20
N PHE A 124 -3.68 3.33 -19.07
CA PHE A 124 -3.14 2.01 -18.76
C PHE A 124 -3.73 0.94 -19.69
N GLY A 125 -5.05 0.94 -19.91
CA GLY A 125 -5.72 0.02 -20.84
C GLY A 125 -5.15 0.04 -22.27
N ARG A 126 -4.58 1.17 -22.71
CA ARG A 126 -3.98 1.31 -24.04
C ARG A 126 -2.74 0.43 -24.28
N ILE A 127 -2.10 -0.08 -23.22
CA ILE A 127 -0.98 -1.02 -23.35
C ILE A 127 -1.46 -2.46 -23.54
N PHE A 128 -2.74 -2.73 -23.35
CA PHE A 128 -3.30 -4.07 -23.47
C PHE A 128 -3.66 -4.41 -24.90
N ASP A 129 -3.60 -5.70 -25.19
CA ASP A 129 -4.05 -6.30 -26.42
C ASP A 129 -5.04 -7.41 -26.10
N LEU A 130 -6.33 -7.06 -26.10
CA LEU A 130 -7.43 -7.95 -25.78
C LEU A 130 -8.17 -8.33 -27.07
N ASP A 131 -7.60 -9.30 -27.78
CA ASP A 131 -8.21 -9.85 -28.98
C ASP A 131 -9.32 -10.84 -28.61
N ILE A 132 -10.47 -10.71 -29.29
CA ILE A 132 -11.57 -11.67 -29.18
C ILE A 132 -11.64 -12.47 -30.47
N LEU A 133 -11.54 -13.79 -30.33
CA LEU A 133 -11.68 -14.73 -31.43
C LEU A 133 -13.04 -15.41 -31.35
N ARG A 134 -13.65 -15.55 -32.52
CA ARG A 134 -14.83 -16.38 -32.76
C ARG A 134 -14.46 -17.86 -32.77
N PRO A 135 -15.45 -18.76 -32.67
CA PRO A 135 -15.23 -20.19 -32.80
C PRO A 135 -14.51 -20.65 -34.08
N ASP A 136 -14.68 -19.92 -35.18
CA ASP A 136 -13.99 -20.16 -36.45
C ASP A 136 -12.56 -19.59 -36.49
N SER A 137 -12.03 -19.16 -35.33
CA SER A 137 -10.73 -18.49 -35.15
C SER A 137 -10.60 -17.11 -35.81
N THR A 138 -11.68 -16.54 -36.38
CA THR A 138 -11.64 -15.17 -36.89
C THR A 138 -11.68 -14.16 -35.75
N LYS A 139 -10.98 -13.04 -35.90
CA LYS A 139 -10.97 -11.96 -34.90
C LYS A 139 -12.18 -11.05 -35.09
N VAL A 140 -12.77 -10.61 -33.98
CA VAL A 140 -13.75 -9.52 -33.98
C VAL A 140 -12.99 -8.19 -34.05
N SER A 141 -13.15 -7.45 -35.15
CA SER A 141 -12.47 -6.15 -35.32
C SER A 141 -13.21 -5.01 -34.61
N ARG A 142 -12.49 -3.93 -34.31
CA ARG A 142 -13.09 -2.70 -33.75
C ARG A 142 -14.10 -2.05 -34.69
N THR A 143 -13.86 -2.13 -36.01
CA THR A 143 -14.73 -1.55 -37.03
C THR A 143 -16.08 -2.25 -37.12
N GLU A 144 -16.13 -3.55 -36.83
CA GLU A 144 -17.41 -4.29 -36.73
C GLU A 144 -18.28 -3.79 -35.58
N LEU A 145 -17.68 -3.22 -34.53
CA LEU A 145 -18.39 -2.58 -33.42
C LEU A 145 -18.72 -1.10 -33.70
N GLY A 146 -18.44 -0.58 -34.90
CA GLY A 146 -18.60 0.84 -35.23
C GLY A 146 -17.57 1.76 -34.56
N LEU A 147 -16.49 1.20 -33.99
CA LEU A 147 -15.45 1.97 -33.32
C LEU A 147 -14.32 2.33 -34.28
N SER A 148 -13.67 3.48 -34.03
CA SER A 148 -12.45 3.85 -34.74
C SER A 148 -11.28 2.91 -34.37
N GLY A 149 -10.31 2.79 -35.27
CA GLY A 149 -9.03 2.13 -34.97
C GLY A 149 -8.28 2.82 -33.83
N ARG A 150 -7.32 2.11 -33.22
CA ARG A 150 -6.48 2.67 -32.14
C ARG A 150 -5.67 3.88 -32.65
N THR A 151 -5.53 4.88 -31.79
CA THR A 151 -4.63 6.03 -31.99
C THR A 151 -3.24 5.74 -31.42
N CYS A 152 -2.22 6.39 -31.97
CA CYS A 152 -0.84 6.22 -31.57
C CYS A 152 -0.64 6.58 -30.08
N LEU A 153 0.26 5.86 -29.39
CA LEU A 153 0.52 6.11 -27.98
C LEU A 153 1.15 7.48 -27.71
N LEU A 154 1.80 8.05 -28.72
CA LEU A 154 2.55 9.32 -28.66
C LEU A 154 1.81 10.50 -29.30
N CYS A 155 0.88 10.25 -30.23
CA CYS A 155 0.10 11.28 -30.90
C CYS A 155 -1.30 10.76 -31.26
N ASP A 156 -2.21 11.64 -31.65
CA ASP A 156 -3.61 11.25 -31.92
C ASP A 156 -3.85 10.67 -33.32
N ASN A 157 -2.79 10.48 -34.11
CA ASN A 157 -2.89 9.87 -35.43
C ASN A 157 -3.20 8.36 -35.34
N PRO A 158 -3.86 7.76 -36.33
CA PRO A 158 -4.07 6.31 -36.37
C PRO A 158 -2.76 5.52 -36.30
N VAL A 159 -2.70 4.47 -35.46
CA VAL A 159 -1.47 3.67 -35.22
C VAL A 159 -0.85 3.17 -36.52
N PHE A 160 -1.66 2.69 -37.46
CA PHE A 160 -1.19 2.17 -38.75
C PHE A 160 -0.40 3.21 -39.56
N VAL A 161 -0.82 4.48 -39.52
CA VAL A 161 -0.13 5.58 -40.21
C VAL A 161 1.24 5.81 -39.60
N CYS A 162 1.31 5.96 -38.28
CA CYS A 162 2.57 6.17 -37.56
C CYS A 162 3.53 4.98 -37.70
N SER A 163 3.01 3.75 -37.68
CA SER A 163 3.79 2.52 -37.83
C SER A 163 4.41 2.43 -39.23
N ARG A 164 3.60 2.66 -40.28
CA ARG A 164 4.06 2.63 -41.67
C ARG A 164 5.11 3.70 -41.96
N SER A 165 4.87 4.91 -41.47
CA SER A 165 5.79 6.05 -41.68
C SER A 165 6.98 6.06 -40.72
N ARG A 166 7.05 5.12 -39.77
CA ARG A 166 8.05 5.09 -38.68
C ARG A 166 8.20 6.47 -38.01
N THR A 167 7.06 7.14 -37.79
CA THR A 167 7.01 8.51 -37.27
C THR A 167 7.67 8.64 -35.90
N HIS A 168 7.64 7.56 -35.11
CA HIS A 168 8.26 7.48 -33.80
C HIS A 168 9.21 6.30 -33.72
N SER A 169 10.30 6.49 -32.99
CA SER A 169 11.26 5.43 -32.69
C SER A 169 10.70 4.42 -31.69
N ALA A 170 11.22 3.19 -31.72
CA ALA A 170 10.90 2.18 -30.71
C ALA A 170 11.22 2.69 -29.30
N LYS A 171 12.29 3.48 -29.13
CA LYS A 171 12.71 4.04 -27.84
C LYS A 171 11.66 5.00 -27.26
N GLU A 172 11.08 5.88 -28.09
CA GLU A 172 10.04 6.82 -27.65
C GLU A 172 8.77 6.07 -27.22
N LEU A 173 8.37 5.05 -27.99
CA LEU A 173 7.22 4.21 -27.67
C LEU A 173 7.45 3.42 -26.38
N SER A 174 8.62 2.81 -26.21
CA SER A 174 8.99 2.10 -24.97
C SER A 174 8.97 3.04 -23.77
N LYS A 175 9.56 4.25 -23.89
CA LYS A 175 9.54 5.25 -22.82
C LYS A 175 8.11 5.64 -22.42
N LYS A 176 7.23 5.88 -23.41
CA LYS A 176 5.83 6.22 -23.13
C LYS A 176 5.07 5.06 -22.50
N THR A 177 5.26 3.85 -22.99
CA THR A 177 4.66 2.63 -22.43
C THR A 177 5.06 2.45 -20.96
N LEU A 178 6.35 2.56 -20.66
CA LEU A 178 6.86 2.49 -19.29
C LEU A 178 6.27 3.59 -18.40
N SER A 179 6.19 4.83 -18.87
CA SER A 179 5.61 5.93 -18.07
C SER A 179 4.13 5.71 -17.74
N ILE A 180 3.39 5.02 -18.61
CA ILE A 180 1.98 4.68 -18.37
C ILE A 180 1.88 3.59 -17.29
N ILE A 181 2.70 2.54 -17.40
CA ILE A 181 2.71 1.45 -16.42
C ILE A 181 3.15 1.97 -15.05
N GLU A 182 4.25 2.73 -15.00
CA GLU A 182 4.79 3.29 -13.76
C GLU A 182 3.81 4.24 -13.08
N ALA A 183 3.16 5.14 -13.83
CA ALA A 183 2.18 6.06 -13.28
C ALA A 183 0.99 5.31 -12.64
N HIS A 184 0.49 4.28 -13.33
CA HIS A 184 -0.61 3.46 -12.82
C HIS A 184 -0.17 2.62 -11.61
N PHE A 185 1.01 2.02 -11.66
CA PHE A 185 1.61 1.30 -10.54
C PHE A 185 1.73 2.18 -9.30
N PHE A 186 2.22 3.41 -9.44
CA PHE A 186 2.32 4.34 -8.31
C PHE A 186 0.96 4.70 -7.75
N GLU A 187 -0.05 4.90 -8.60
CA GLU A 187 -1.41 5.20 -8.17
C GLU A 187 -2.03 4.03 -7.39
N VAL A 188 -2.01 2.82 -7.95
CA VAL A 188 -2.57 1.62 -7.30
C VAL A 188 -1.84 1.31 -6.00
N PHE A 189 -0.51 1.28 -6.02
CA PHE A 189 0.28 0.92 -4.86
C PHE A 189 0.16 1.96 -3.73
N SER A 190 0.25 3.26 -4.06
CA SER A 190 0.10 4.31 -3.04
C SER A 190 -1.31 4.33 -2.43
N SER A 191 -2.35 4.10 -3.24
CA SER A 191 -3.73 4.00 -2.76
C SER A 191 -3.95 2.80 -1.85
N TYR A 192 -3.33 1.66 -2.17
CA TYR A 192 -3.34 0.48 -1.30
C TYR A 192 -2.69 0.77 0.05
N ILE A 193 -1.47 1.33 0.06
CA ILE A 193 -0.77 1.70 1.29
C ILE A 193 -1.60 2.69 2.12
N GLY A 194 -2.16 3.72 1.48
CA GLY A 194 -3.01 4.71 2.14
C GLY A 194 -4.28 4.10 2.73
N THR A 195 -4.90 3.15 2.02
CA THR A 195 -6.05 2.39 2.50
C THR A 195 -5.69 1.59 3.74
N GLN A 196 -4.59 0.83 3.70
CA GLN A 196 -4.17 0.01 4.84
C GLN A 196 -3.85 0.85 6.07
N MET A 197 -3.16 1.99 5.92
CA MET A 197 -2.87 2.87 7.05
C MET A 197 -4.15 3.48 7.63
N THR A 198 -5.09 3.89 6.77
CA THR A 198 -6.39 4.42 7.20
C THR A 198 -7.20 3.36 7.96
N GLN A 199 -7.26 2.12 7.45
CA GLN A 199 -7.92 1.00 8.12
C GLN A 199 -7.25 0.63 9.45
N ALA A 200 -5.93 0.81 9.55
CA ALA A 200 -5.21 0.58 10.80
C ALA A 200 -5.58 1.61 11.88
N LEU A 201 -5.74 2.89 11.53
CA LEU A 201 -6.27 3.92 12.45
C LEU A 201 -7.70 3.61 12.90
N ILE A 202 -8.55 3.20 11.95
CA ILE A 202 -9.93 2.78 12.26
C ILE A 202 -9.93 1.55 13.16
N SER A 203 -9.05 0.60 12.92
CA SER A 203 -8.92 -0.61 13.74
C SER A 203 -8.47 -0.27 15.15
N GLU A 204 -7.48 0.63 15.31
CA GLU A 204 -7.00 1.12 16.61
C GLU A 204 -8.15 1.71 17.43
N VAL A 205 -8.94 2.64 16.89
CA VAL A 205 -10.05 3.24 17.65
C VAL A 205 -11.15 2.24 17.96
N ASN A 206 -11.26 1.16 17.20
CA ASN A 206 -12.25 0.11 17.42
C ASN A 206 -11.78 -1.02 18.35
N THR A 207 -10.50 -1.10 18.71
CA THR A 207 -10.02 -2.02 19.74
C THR A 207 -10.63 -1.64 21.08
N THR A 208 -11.17 -2.61 21.83
CA THR A 208 -11.95 -2.35 23.06
C THR A 208 -11.81 -3.53 24.02
N LEU A 209 -11.48 -3.34 25.30
CA LEU A 209 -11.42 -2.10 26.06
C LEU A 209 -10.00 -1.49 26.04
N LYS A 210 -9.86 -0.19 25.74
CA LYS A 210 -8.57 0.51 25.76
C LYS A 210 -8.44 1.44 26.97
N PRO A 211 -7.62 1.09 27.99
CA PRO A 211 -7.56 1.83 29.25
C PRO A 211 -7.28 3.33 29.10
N GLY A 212 -8.23 4.16 29.51
CA GLY A 212 -8.10 5.63 29.51
C GLY A 212 -8.13 6.29 28.12
N LEU A 213 -8.31 5.51 27.04
CA LEU A 213 -8.34 5.98 25.66
C LEU A 213 -9.77 6.00 25.10
N VAL A 214 -9.92 6.63 23.93
CA VAL A 214 -11.16 6.56 23.15
C VAL A 214 -11.27 5.20 22.49
N ASP A 215 -12.40 4.51 22.67
CA ASP A 215 -12.73 3.25 22.01
C ASP A 215 -14.23 3.15 21.61
N ARG A 216 -14.75 1.93 21.43
CA ARG A 216 -16.17 1.71 21.10
C ARG A 216 -17.11 1.91 22.30
N TYR A 217 -16.62 1.77 23.52
CA TYR A 217 -17.45 1.84 24.72
C TYR A 217 -17.49 3.27 25.28
N HIS A 218 -16.38 4.00 25.24
CA HIS A 218 -16.31 5.36 25.80
C HIS A 218 -15.13 6.20 25.30
N ASN A 219 -15.07 7.45 25.76
CA ASN A 219 -14.01 8.40 25.42
C ASN A 219 -12.78 8.34 26.35
N GLY A 220 -12.78 7.44 27.33
CA GLY A 220 -11.71 7.28 28.31
C GLY A 220 -11.51 8.57 29.13
N SER A 221 -10.27 9.04 29.21
CA SER A 221 -9.91 10.27 29.93
C SER A 221 -10.22 11.56 29.16
N HIS A 222 -10.76 11.46 27.93
CA HIS A 222 -10.96 12.61 27.07
C HIS A 222 -12.39 13.16 27.13
N LYS A 223 -12.49 14.49 26.94
CA LYS A 223 -13.78 15.22 26.90
C LYS A 223 -13.99 15.96 25.57
N ASP A 224 -12.92 16.10 24.82
CA ASP A 224 -12.78 16.85 23.57
C ASP A 224 -12.82 15.95 22.33
N MET A 225 -12.58 14.64 22.49
CA MET A 225 -12.57 13.67 21.40
C MET A 225 -13.46 12.46 21.71
N ASN A 226 -13.95 11.83 20.65
CA ASN A 226 -14.75 10.61 20.68
C ASN A 226 -14.45 9.77 19.44
N ARG A 227 -15.01 8.56 19.38
CA ARG A 227 -14.80 7.64 18.25
C ARG A 227 -15.15 8.24 16.89
N GLU A 228 -16.22 9.04 16.80
CA GLU A 228 -16.63 9.66 15.53
C GLU A 228 -15.57 10.63 15.00
N LEU A 229 -14.96 11.43 15.87
CA LEU A 229 -13.87 12.34 15.50
C LEU A 229 -12.63 11.57 15.02
N PHE A 230 -12.31 10.43 15.64
CA PHE A 230 -11.24 9.56 15.17
C PHE A 230 -11.53 9.02 13.76
N LEU A 231 -12.75 8.55 13.50
CA LEU A 231 -13.13 8.06 12.17
C LEU A 231 -13.04 9.17 11.10
N LYS A 232 -13.57 10.37 11.40
CA LYS A 232 -13.45 11.55 10.53
C LYS A 232 -12.00 11.92 10.27
N SER A 233 -11.17 11.87 11.31
CA SER A 233 -9.75 12.15 11.19
C SER A 233 -9.03 11.13 10.32
N ALA A 234 -9.28 9.83 10.50
CA ALA A 234 -8.66 8.78 9.69
C ALA A 234 -9.01 8.95 8.21
N ASP A 235 -10.29 9.18 7.89
CA ASP A 235 -10.77 9.43 6.53
C ASP A 235 -10.08 10.66 5.90
N SER A 236 -10.01 11.78 6.63
CA SER A 236 -9.35 13.01 6.16
C SER A 236 -7.86 12.85 5.86
N LEU A 237 -7.21 11.86 6.47
CA LEU A 237 -5.77 11.59 6.34
C LEU A 237 -5.43 10.59 5.21
N PHE A 238 -6.43 9.92 4.62
CA PHE A 238 -6.21 8.98 3.51
C PHE A 238 -5.36 9.57 2.36
N PRO A 239 -5.65 10.79 1.85
CA PRO A 239 -4.85 11.38 0.78
C PRO A 239 -3.38 11.60 1.18
N TYR A 240 -3.11 11.96 2.44
CA TYR A 240 -1.76 12.16 2.94
C TYR A 240 -0.96 10.85 2.97
N PHE A 241 -1.57 9.74 3.39
CA PHE A 241 -0.88 8.45 3.40
C PHE A 241 -0.57 7.97 1.97
N CYS A 242 -1.48 8.20 1.02
CA CYS A 242 -1.21 7.94 -0.41
C CYS A 242 -0.03 8.79 -0.91
N GLN A 243 -0.05 10.10 -0.66
CA GLN A 243 1.02 11.01 -1.07
C GLN A 243 2.37 10.65 -0.43
N SER A 244 2.38 10.23 0.83
CA SER A 244 3.59 9.78 1.53
C SER A 244 4.18 8.53 0.85
N ALA A 245 3.35 7.53 0.55
CA ALA A 245 3.79 6.33 -0.17
C ALA A 245 4.32 6.65 -1.57
N ARG A 246 3.61 7.52 -2.29
CA ARG A 246 4.00 7.98 -3.63
C ARG A 246 5.33 8.72 -3.62
N LEU A 247 5.55 9.61 -2.65
CA LEU A 247 6.82 10.31 -2.45
C LEU A 247 7.97 9.30 -2.29
N GLY A 248 7.77 8.26 -1.48
CA GLY A 248 8.74 7.17 -1.31
C GLY A 248 9.07 6.46 -2.63
N LEU A 249 8.04 6.07 -3.39
CA LEU A 249 8.19 5.42 -4.70
C LEU A 249 9.01 6.28 -5.67
N GLU A 250 8.61 7.55 -5.83
CA GLU A 250 9.27 8.49 -6.74
C GLU A 250 10.73 8.74 -6.33
N ALA A 251 10.98 8.96 -5.03
CA ALA A 251 12.31 9.19 -4.50
C ALA A 251 13.24 7.98 -4.71
N GLY A 252 12.75 6.77 -4.48
CA GLY A 252 13.58 5.59 -4.65
C GLY A 252 13.88 5.28 -6.12
N CYS A 253 12.98 5.64 -7.05
CA CYS A 253 13.25 5.59 -8.50
C CYS A 253 14.33 6.59 -8.92
N LEU A 254 14.30 7.81 -8.37
CA LEU A 254 15.27 8.86 -8.64
C LEU A 254 16.61 8.64 -7.93
N GLY A 255 16.64 7.79 -6.90
CA GLY A 255 17.81 7.66 -6.02
C GLY A 255 18.02 8.88 -5.13
N THR A 256 16.95 9.57 -4.76
CA THR A 256 16.99 10.72 -3.85
C THR A 256 17.55 10.28 -2.48
N PRO A 257 18.51 11.02 -1.91
CA PRO A 257 19.03 10.72 -0.57
C PRO A 257 17.91 10.72 0.49
N LEU A 258 17.85 9.70 1.33
CA LEU A 258 16.77 9.50 2.29
C LEU A 258 16.51 10.69 3.23
N PRO A 259 17.52 11.44 3.73
CA PRO A 259 17.28 12.67 4.52
C PRO A 259 16.54 13.78 3.74
N GLU A 260 16.73 13.87 2.43
CA GLU A 260 16.00 14.83 1.56
C GLU A 260 14.55 14.37 1.35
N VAL A 261 14.33 13.06 1.24
CA VAL A 261 12.98 12.47 1.21
C VAL A 261 12.21 12.84 2.47
N PHE A 262 12.84 12.71 3.64
CA PHE A 262 12.21 13.11 4.91
C PHE A 262 11.89 14.61 4.97
N SER A 263 12.77 15.45 4.43
CA SER A 263 12.54 16.89 4.36
C SER A 263 11.29 17.22 3.54
N SER A 264 11.05 16.49 2.45
CA SER A 264 9.84 16.61 1.63
C SER A 264 8.60 16.04 2.35
N LEU A 265 8.73 14.88 3.00
CA LEU A 265 7.67 14.26 3.77
C LEU A 265 7.20 15.15 4.93
N ARG A 266 8.11 15.90 5.56
CA ARG A 266 7.79 16.85 6.62
C ARG A 266 6.82 17.93 6.18
N VAL A 267 6.96 18.43 4.95
CA VAL A 267 6.03 19.43 4.40
C VAL A 267 4.63 18.84 4.30
N LEU A 268 4.52 17.64 3.71
CA LEU A 268 3.25 16.91 3.61
C LEU A 268 2.64 16.63 4.99
N GLY A 269 3.46 16.26 5.98
CA GLY A 269 3.01 15.99 7.34
C GLY A 269 2.43 17.22 8.04
N LEU A 270 3.04 18.40 7.84
CA LEU A 270 2.52 19.66 8.39
C LEU A 270 1.16 20.03 7.79
N GLU A 271 0.97 19.82 6.49
CA GLU A 271 -0.32 20.00 5.82
C GLU A 271 -1.36 19.00 6.34
N ALA A 272 -0.97 17.74 6.52
CA ALA A 272 -1.83 16.69 7.06
C ALA A 272 -2.28 16.97 8.50
N GLU A 273 -1.41 17.54 9.34
CA GLU A 273 -1.82 18.01 10.67
C GLU A 273 -2.93 19.07 10.58
N GLN A 274 -2.84 20.02 9.65
CA GLN A 274 -3.88 21.03 9.44
C GLN A 274 -5.18 20.41 8.94
N THR A 275 -5.11 19.50 7.96
CA THR A 275 -6.27 18.75 7.46
C THR A 275 -6.98 18.00 8.58
N MET A 276 -6.22 17.31 9.43
CA MET A 276 -6.74 16.65 10.63
C MET A 276 -7.47 17.65 11.53
N TYR A 277 -6.80 18.75 11.93
CA TYR A 277 -7.39 19.74 12.82
C TYR A 277 -8.67 20.36 12.24
N GLN A 278 -8.72 20.62 10.93
CA GLN A 278 -9.93 21.12 10.28
C GLN A 278 -11.07 20.10 10.34
N ALA A 279 -10.78 18.82 10.08
CA ALA A 279 -11.77 17.75 10.13
C ALA A 279 -12.29 17.47 11.56
N THR A 280 -11.49 17.79 12.58
CA THR A 280 -11.80 17.51 13.99
C THR A 280 -12.13 18.74 14.81
N ASN A 281 -12.39 19.90 14.19
CA ASN A 281 -12.68 21.16 14.88
C ASN A 281 -11.58 21.59 15.89
N GLY A 282 -10.32 21.40 15.51
CA GLY A 282 -9.13 21.78 16.29
C GLY A 282 -8.67 20.74 17.30
N VAL A 283 -9.29 19.56 17.34
CA VAL A 283 -8.94 18.50 18.30
C VAL A 283 -7.80 17.62 17.78
N ASN A 284 -6.82 17.34 18.64
CA ASN A 284 -5.71 16.46 18.29
C ASN A 284 -6.09 14.98 18.46
N THR A 285 -6.47 14.31 17.37
CA THR A 285 -6.83 12.88 17.36
C THR A 285 -5.67 11.98 16.94
N HIS A 286 -4.90 12.37 15.90
CA HIS A 286 -3.92 11.51 15.23
C HIS A 286 -2.57 12.18 14.94
N LYS A 287 -2.19 13.26 15.63
CA LYS A 287 -0.93 13.97 15.32
C LYS A 287 0.31 13.06 15.39
N GLY A 288 0.36 12.14 16.36
CA GLY A 288 1.45 11.17 16.47
C GLY A 288 1.44 10.16 15.32
N ALA A 289 0.25 9.66 14.94
CA ALA A 289 0.07 8.81 13.79
C ALA A 289 0.34 9.48 12.43
N VAL A 290 0.10 10.80 12.27
CA VAL A 290 0.49 11.56 11.06
C VAL A 290 2.01 11.48 10.86
N PHE A 291 2.78 11.67 11.93
CA PHE A 291 4.23 11.57 11.88
C PHE A 291 4.70 10.15 11.55
N SER A 292 4.33 9.19 12.41
CA SER A 292 4.86 7.82 12.28
C SER A 292 4.28 7.05 11.10
N GLY A 293 2.98 7.20 10.84
CA GLY A 293 2.30 6.57 9.71
C GLY A 293 2.80 7.10 8.37
N GLY A 294 3.02 8.41 8.26
CA GLY A 294 3.63 9.01 7.07
C GLY A 294 5.02 8.47 6.78
N ILE A 295 5.87 8.33 7.81
CA ILE A 295 7.21 7.73 7.69
C ILE A 295 7.11 6.29 7.20
N LEU A 296 6.25 5.45 7.81
CA LEU A 296 6.11 4.05 7.38
C LEU A 296 5.58 3.94 5.95
N CYS A 297 4.56 4.74 5.58
CA CYS A 297 4.02 4.77 4.21
C CYS A 297 5.12 5.15 3.19
N CYS A 298 5.86 6.21 3.48
CA CYS A 298 6.97 6.67 2.63
C CYS A 298 8.08 5.64 2.52
N THR A 299 8.49 5.04 3.63
CA THR A 299 9.51 3.99 3.63
C THR A 299 9.06 2.79 2.81
N LEU A 300 7.81 2.32 2.95
CA LEU A 300 7.30 1.20 2.16
C LEU A 300 7.34 1.49 0.66
N GLY A 301 6.91 2.70 0.25
CA GLY A 301 7.04 3.13 -1.15
C GLY A 301 8.49 3.14 -1.64
N TYR A 302 9.41 3.66 -0.83
CA TYR A 302 10.83 3.67 -1.17
C TYR A 302 11.40 2.25 -1.30
N THR A 303 11.13 1.37 -0.34
CA THR A 303 11.56 -0.04 -0.35
C THR A 303 11.09 -0.75 -1.63
N VAL A 304 9.80 -0.61 -1.98
CA VAL A 304 9.22 -1.27 -3.16
C VAL A 304 9.87 -0.80 -4.46
N SER A 305 10.17 0.50 -4.59
CA SER A 305 10.85 1.02 -5.77
C SER A 305 12.24 0.43 -6.01
N LYS A 306 12.90 -0.07 -4.95
CA LYS A 306 14.24 -0.68 -5.02
C LYS A 306 14.22 -2.18 -5.32
N LYS A 307 13.07 -2.84 -5.24
CA LYS A 307 12.94 -4.28 -5.55
C LYS A 307 13.01 -4.53 -7.06
N THR A 308 13.38 -5.76 -7.42
CA THR A 308 13.59 -6.22 -8.81
C THR A 308 12.69 -7.40 -9.20
N ILE A 309 11.83 -7.88 -8.29
CA ILE A 309 10.94 -9.02 -8.51
C ILE A 309 9.49 -8.52 -8.53
N PRO A 310 8.58 -9.13 -9.30
CA PRO A 310 7.14 -8.82 -9.34
C PRO A 310 6.19 -9.70 -8.47
N SER A 311 6.67 -10.45 -7.47
CA SER A 311 5.85 -11.22 -6.49
C SER A 311 5.53 -10.56 -5.12
N LEU A 312 4.29 -10.16 -4.84
CA LEU A 312 3.88 -9.46 -3.59
C LEU A 312 4.05 -10.20 -2.26
N SER A 313 4.55 -11.43 -2.29
CA SER A 313 5.22 -12.05 -1.15
C SER A 313 6.50 -11.31 -0.69
N PHE A 314 6.86 -10.18 -1.33
CA PHE A 314 8.10 -9.42 -1.08
C PHE A 314 8.34 -8.95 0.35
N LEU A 315 7.27 -8.85 1.14
CA LEU A 315 7.31 -8.25 2.47
C LEU A 315 7.42 -9.32 3.58
N ASP A 316 7.56 -10.58 3.20
CA ASP A 316 7.93 -11.65 4.10
C ASP A 316 9.35 -11.37 4.63
N ASP A 317 9.38 -10.76 5.81
CA ASP A 317 10.56 -10.41 6.62
C ASP A 317 11.40 -9.18 6.18
N THR A 318 10.74 -8.13 5.68
CA THR A 318 11.39 -6.82 5.40
C THR A 318 11.46 -5.87 6.59
N THR A 319 11.15 -6.32 7.82
CA THR A 319 11.13 -5.42 8.99
C THR A 319 12.50 -4.81 9.29
N ASP A 320 13.57 -5.56 9.09
CA ASP A 320 14.94 -5.08 9.31
C ASP A 320 15.33 -4.04 8.25
N GLU A 321 15.05 -4.32 6.97
CA GLU A 321 15.30 -3.38 5.88
C GLU A 321 14.50 -2.08 6.06
N LEU A 322 13.22 -2.19 6.44
CA LEU A 322 12.38 -1.04 6.76
C LEU A 322 12.97 -0.24 7.93
N SER A 323 13.45 -0.92 8.98
CA SER A 323 14.08 -0.27 10.14
C SER A 323 15.34 0.50 9.73
N GLU A 324 16.21 -0.10 8.90
CA GLU A 324 17.45 0.54 8.42
C GLU A 324 17.17 1.76 7.54
N ILE A 325 16.21 1.66 6.60
CA ILE A 325 15.81 2.80 5.76
C ILE A 325 15.30 3.95 6.62
N ILE A 326 14.52 3.66 7.67
CA ILE A 326 14.01 4.68 8.57
C ILE A 326 15.16 5.33 9.38
N LYS A 327 16.12 4.54 9.87
CA LYS A 327 17.30 5.08 10.58
C LYS A 327 18.09 6.05 9.69
N GLU A 328 18.32 5.67 8.44
CA GLU A 328 19.03 6.52 7.47
C GLU A 328 18.22 7.78 7.14
N MET A 329 16.93 7.63 6.84
CA MET A 329 16.00 8.72 6.55
C MET A 329 15.92 9.75 7.67
N LEU A 330 16.02 9.29 8.92
CA LEU A 330 15.82 10.09 10.13
C LEU A 330 17.12 10.38 10.89
N VAL A 331 18.29 10.20 10.26
CA VAL A 331 19.60 10.36 10.93
C VAL A 331 19.74 11.70 11.66
N HIS A 332 19.19 12.78 11.07
CA HIS A 332 19.21 14.15 11.62
C HIS A 332 17.99 14.52 12.46
N LEU A 333 17.03 13.61 12.69
CA LEU A 333 15.75 13.92 13.34
C LEU A 333 15.92 14.54 14.75
N LEU A 334 16.88 14.04 15.54
CA LEU A 334 17.10 14.56 16.89
C LEU A 334 18.00 15.80 16.92
N ASP A 335 18.57 16.24 15.79
CA ASP A 335 19.32 17.49 15.74
C ASP A 335 18.40 18.70 16.00
N ASP A 336 17.12 18.58 15.64
CA ASP A 336 16.06 19.55 16.00
C ASP A 336 15.97 19.77 17.52
N LEU A 337 16.21 18.72 18.32
CA LEU A 337 16.12 18.78 19.77
C LEU A 337 17.30 19.54 20.39
N LYS A 338 18.46 19.55 19.72
CA LYS A 338 19.66 20.30 20.16
C LYS A 338 19.48 21.81 20.04
N LEU A 339 18.57 22.25 19.17
CA LEU A 339 18.27 23.66 18.92
C LEU A 339 17.18 24.22 19.85
N LEU A 340 16.54 23.38 20.69
CA LEU A 340 15.43 23.78 21.56
C LEU A 340 15.81 24.79 22.63
N SER A 341 17.07 24.80 23.08
CA SER A 341 17.56 25.79 24.04
C SER A 341 17.51 27.23 23.50
N LYS A 342 17.32 27.40 22.19
CA LYS A 342 17.18 28.70 21.52
C LYS A 342 15.72 29.10 21.26
N LYS A 343 14.76 28.21 21.51
CA LYS A 343 13.32 28.53 21.38
C LYS A 343 12.78 29.14 22.66
N ASP A 344 11.78 30.00 22.52
CA ASP A 344 11.01 30.49 23.66
C ASP A 344 10.27 29.32 24.33
N SER A 345 10.36 29.22 25.65
CA SER A 345 9.73 28.18 26.48
C SER A 345 8.21 28.11 26.27
N ALA A 346 7.57 29.24 25.97
CA ALA A 346 6.14 29.31 25.65
C ALA A 346 5.78 28.61 24.33
N SER A 347 6.73 28.51 23.40
CA SER A 347 6.54 27.89 22.07
C SER A 347 6.85 26.38 22.04
N LEU A 348 7.36 25.83 23.14
CA LEU A 348 7.75 24.42 23.20
C LEU A 348 6.52 23.51 23.31
N THR A 349 6.49 22.49 22.47
CA THR A 349 5.56 21.36 22.57
C THR A 349 5.80 20.56 23.85
N HIS A 350 4.81 19.78 24.29
CA HIS A 350 4.95 18.91 25.46
C HIS A 350 6.14 17.94 25.32
N GLY A 351 6.35 17.36 24.13
CA GLY A 351 7.50 16.49 23.86
C GLY A 351 8.85 17.19 23.98
N GLU A 352 8.97 18.42 23.47
CA GLU A 352 10.20 19.22 23.58
C GLU A 352 10.51 19.58 25.05
N LYS A 353 9.47 19.89 25.85
CA LYS A 353 9.61 20.14 27.30
C LYS A 353 10.09 18.89 28.04
N LEU A 354 9.53 17.73 27.72
CA LEU A 354 9.94 16.45 28.30
C LEU A 354 11.38 16.09 27.93
N TYR A 355 11.80 16.35 26.70
CA TYR A 355 13.18 16.14 26.28
C TYR A 355 14.15 17.02 27.08
N LEU A 356 13.88 18.32 27.21
CA LEU A 356 14.75 19.23 27.97
C LEU A 356 14.88 18.83 29.44
N LYS A 357 13.79 18.35 30.06
CA LYS A 357 13.75 18.02 31.50
C LYS A 357 14.26 16.62 31.84
N TYR A 358 13.96 15.63 31.00
CA TYR A 358 14.16 14.21 31.31
C TYR A 358 14.89 13.42 30.21
N GLN A 359 15.31 14.08 29.12
CA GLN A 359 15.91 13.44 27.94
C GLN A 359 14.99 12.39 27.28
N VAL A 360 13.67 12.50 27.52
CA VAL A 360 12.66 11.65 26.89
C VAL A 360 12.47 12.12 25.45
N THR A 361 12.81 11.26 24.49
CA THR A 361 12.70 11.54 23.06
C THR A 361 11.35 11.14 22.46
N GLY A 362 10.60 10.28 23.14
CA GLY A 362 9.28 9.79 22.72
C GLY A 362 9.30 9.16 21.33
N ILE A 363 8.23 9.35 20.57
CA ILE A 363 8.07 8.75 19.23
C ILE A 363 9.16 9.16 18.24
N ARG A 364 9.77 10.34 18.40
CA ARG A 364 10.91 10.76 17.57
C ARG A 364 12.15 9.90 17.80
N GLY A 365 12.39 9.50 19.05
CA GLY A 365 13.48 8.60 19.40
C GLY A 365 13.23 7.17 18.91
N GLU A 366 11.99 6.70 19.01
CA GLU A 366 11.57 5.42 18.42
C GLU A 366 11.80 5.44 16.90
N ALA A 367 11.32 6.47 16.22
CA ALA A 367 11.48 6.61 14.77
C ALA A 367 12.95 6.68 14.36
N GLN A 368 13.78 7.51 15.02
CA GLN A 368 15.22 7.59 14.68
C GLN A 368 15.94 6.24 14.80
N LYS A 369 15.50 5.37 15.73
CA LYS A 369 16.04 4.02 15.92
C LYS A 369 15.41 2.99 14.98
N GLY A 370 14.56 3.40 14.05
CA GLY A 370 13.86 2.51 13.12
C GLY A 370 12.70 1.73 13.74
N PHE A 371 12.01 2.30 14.74
CA PHE A 371 10.87 1.71 15.45
C PHE A 371 11.14 0.32 16.07
N PRO A 372 12.12 0.18 16.99
CA PRO A 372 12.42 -1.09 17.63
C PRO A 372 11.21 -1.68 18.37
N SER A 373 10.36 -0.86 18.99
CA SER A 373 9.14 -1.35 19.66
C SER A 373 8.13 -1.99 18.69
N LEU A 374 8.08 -1.57 17.43
CA LEU A 374 7.22 -2.20 16.42
C LEU A 374 7.81 -3.54 15.96
N VAL A 375 9.10 -3.55 15.63
CA VAL A 375 9.78 -4.70 15.02
C VAL A 375 10.05 -5.82 16.03
N GLN A 376 10.50 -5.48 17.23
CA GLN A 376 10.98 -6.45 18.22
C GLN A 376 9.90 -6.90 19.22
N LEU A 377 8.87 -6.08 19.43
CA LEU A 377 7.78 -6.37 20.37
C LEU A 377 6.43 -6.49 19.65
N GLY A 378 6.03 -5.44 18.94
CA GLY A 378 4.70 -5.30 18.33
C GLY A 378 4.28 -6.44 17.43
N LEU A 379 4.92 -6.50 16.26
CA LEU A 379 4.61 -7.47 15.23
C LEU A 379 4.77 -8.92 15.73
N PRO A 380 5.87 -9.31 16.41
CA PRO A 380 6.03 -10.67 16.92
C PRO A 380 4.92 -11.08 17.89
N LEU A 381 4.58 -10.21 18.86
CA LEU A 381 3.54 -10.50 19.84
C LEU A 381 2.16 -10.60 19.18
N TYR A 382 1.82 -9.67 18.29
CA TYR A 382 0.52 -9.68 17.61
C TYR A 382 0.34 -10.94 16.76
N LYS A 383 1.35 -11.33 15.96
CA LYS A 383 1.34 -12.58 15.18
C LYS A 383 1.13 -13.79 16.10
N LYS A 384 1.89 -13.86 17.21
CA LYS A 384 1.78 -14.95 18.20
C LYS A 384 0.38 -15.07 18.79
N LEU A 385 -0.25 -13.94 19.14
CA LEU A 385 -1.60 -13.93 19.73
C LEU A 385 -2.65 -14.43 18.74
N LEU A 386 -2.60 -13.98 17.49
CA LEU A 386 -3.53 -14.47 16.46
C LEU A 386 -3.35 -15.96 16.17
N GLN A 387 -2.10 -16.44 16.10
CA GLN A 387 -1.80 -17.87 15.94
C GLN A 387 -2.28 -18.71 17.13
N ALA A 388 -2.28 -18.14 18.33
CA ALA A 388 -2.84 -18.76 19.54
C ALA A 388 -4.38 -18.73 19.59
N GLY A 389 -5.06 -18.19 18.57
CA GLY A 389 -6.52 -18.19 18.45
C GLY A 389 -7.23 -17.01 19.13
N PHE A 390 -6.49 -16.01 19.62
CA PHE A 390 -7.11 -14.79 20.14
C PHE A 390 -7.77 -13.99 19.02
N SER A 391 -8.90 -13.35 19.32
CA SER A 391 -9.54 -12.43 18.38
C SER A 391 -8.63 -11.22 18.12
N ARG A 392 -8.81 -10.56 16.97
CA ARG A 392 -8.05 -9.31 16.65
C ARG A 392 -8.19 -8.24 17.73
N ASN A 393 -9.38 -8.15 18.32
CA ASN A 393 -9.67 -7.23 19.42
C ASN A 393 -8.84 -7.58 20.66
N ASP A 394 -8.86 -8.84 21.09
CA ASP A 394 -8.17 -9.29 22.30
C ASP A 394 -6.65 -9.19 22.13
N ALA A 395 -6.15 -9.61 20.97
CA ALA A 395 -4.75 -9.47 20.60
C ALA A 395 -4.29 -8.00 20.63
N GLY A 396 -5.16 -7.08 20.17
CA GLY A 396 -4.95 -5.64 20.27
C GLY A 396 -4.90 -5.10 21.68
N CYS A 397 -5.84 -5.52 22.54
CA CYS A 397 -5.90 -5.06 23.93
C CYS A 397 -4.69 -5.55 24.73
N ILE A 398 -4.29 -6.81 24.55
CA ILE A 398 -3.07 -7.37 25.14
C ILE A 398 -1.85 -6.58 24.65
N LEU A 399 -1.71 -6.39 23.34
CA LEU A 399 -0.59 -5.66 22.78
C LEU A 399 -0.50 -4.22 23.32
N LEU A 400 -1.64 -3.54 23.48
CA LEU A 400 -1.68 -2.21 24.06
C LEU A 400 -1.11 -2.19 25.48
N LEU A 401 -1.46 -3.16 26.33
CA LEU A 401 -0.88 -3.27 27.68
C LEU A 401 0.64 -3.45 27.63
N HIS A 402 1.15 -4.28 26.71
CA HIS A 402 2.58 -4.46 26.51
C HIS A 402 3.26 -3.17 26.05
N TYR A 403 2.63 -2.39 25.18
CA TYR A 403 3.17 -1.07 24.81
C TYR A 403 3.19 -0.09 25.98
N ILE A 404 2.11 -0.05 26.77
CA ILE A 404 2.06 0.80 27.97
C ILE A 404 3.20 0.44 28.92
N ALA A 405 3.48 -0.86 29.11
CA ALA A 405 4.53 -1.32 30.02
C ALA A 405 5.96 -1.02 29.50
N TYR A 406 6.23 -1.36 28.24
CA TYR A 406 7.60 -1.45 27.74
C TYR A 406 8.07 -0.21 26.96
N THR A 407 7.18 0.74 26.61
CA THR A 407 7.54 1.96 25.86
C THR A 407 7.50 3.23 26.70
N GLN A 408 8.21 4.27 26.28
CA GLN A 408 8.14 5.60 26.90
C GLN A 408 7.02 6.43 26.26
N ASP A 409 5.81 6.31 26.80
CA ASP A 409 4.66 7.11 26.35
C ASP A 409 4.72 8.55 26.89
N SER A 410 5.02 9.50 26.01
CA SER A 410 5.06 10.93 26.37
C SER A 410 3.70 11.50 26.78
N ASN A 411 2.60 10.95 26.30
CA ASN A 411 1.25 11.41 26.65
C ASN A 411 0.89 10.97 28.06
N LEU A 412 1.26 9.75 28.44
CA LEU A 412 1.11 9.26 29.82
C LEU A 412 1.90 10.13 30.80
N ILE A 413 3.17 10.45 30.47
CA ILE A 413 4.01 11.34 31.30
C ILE A 413 3.40 12.75 31.39
N THR A 414 2.87 13.29 30.28
CA THR A 414 2.29 14.64 30.24
C THR A 414 0.98 14.73 31.04
N ARG A 415 0.17 13.67 31.04
CA ARG A 415 -1.11 13.61 31.78
C ARG A 415 -0.93 13.28 33.27
N SER A 416 0.26 12.88 33.68
CA SER A 416 0.64 12.62 35.06
C SER A 416 1.96 13.32 35.41
N ASP A 417 3.01 12.53 35.61
CA ASP A 417 4.38 12.95 35.77
C ASP A 417 5.32 11.76 35.45
N TYR A 418 6.62 12.02 35.38
CA TYR A 418 7.61 11.01 35.02
C TYR A 418 7.65 9.81 35.99
N GLN A 419 7.51 10.08 37.31
CA GLN A 419 7.60 9.04 38.34
C GLN A 419 6.36 8.16 38.31
N THR A 420 5.17 8.76 38.20
CA THR A 420 3.89 8.06 38.08
C THR A 420 3.87 7.16 36.85
N ALA A 421 4.27 7.68 35.68
CA ALA A 421 4.37 6.89 34.46
C ALA A 421 5.37 5.72 34.62
N GLN A 422 6.51 5.95 35.26
CA GLN A 422 7.50 4.89 35.52
C GLN A 422 6.96 3.82 36.47
N THR A 423 6.22 4.19 37.52
CA THR A 423 5.60 3.25 38.45
C THR A 423 4.55 2.38 37.73
N ILE A 424 3.66 2.99 36.94
CA ILE A 424 2.66 2.26 36.13
C ILE A 424 3.36 1.23 35.24
N ARG A 425 4.41 1.66 34.53
CA ARG A 425 5.19 0.79 33.64
C ARG A 425 5.79 -0.41 34.36
N THR A 426 6.48 -0.18 35.48
CA THR A 426 7.12 -1.25 36.25
C THR A 426 6.10 -2.23 36.84
N GLN A 427 4.98 -1.72 37.37
CA GLN A 427 3.91 -2.57 37.90
C GLN A 427 3.25 -3.39 36.80
N LEU A 428 2.94 -2.76 35.67
CA LEU A 428 2.31 -3.44 34.54
C LEU A 428 3.26 -4.49 33.94
N ALA A 429 4.54 -4.17 33.70
CA ALA A 429 5.53 -5.13 33.23
C ALA A 429 5.62 -6.36 34.16
N SER A 430 5.73 -6.13 35.47
CA SER A 430 5.78 -7.21 36.46
C SER A 430 4.51 -8.09 36.42
N PHE A 431 3.34 -7.48 36.25
CA PHE A 431 2.09 -8.23 36.09
C PHE A 431 2.06 -9.03 34.77
N LEU A 432 2.44 -8.42 33.65
CA LEU A 432 2.42 -9.06 32.32
C LEU A 432 3.37 -10.28 32.26
N GLU A 433 4.54 -10.19 32.90
CA GLU A 433 5.52 -11.28 32.97
C GLU A 433 5.03 -12.49 33.78
N ASN A 434 4.10 -12.27 34.72
CA ASN A 434 3.63 -13.29 35.66
C ASN A 434 2.15 -13.69 35.44
N SER A 435 1.54 -13.30 34.32
CA SER A 435 0.13 -13.56 34.01
C SER A 435 -0.06 -14.20 32.64
N SER A 436 -1.12 -15.01 32.51
CA SER A 436 -1.55 -15.51 31.20
C SER A 436 -2.25 -14.40 30.41
N TYR A 437 -2.33 -14.53 29.10
CA TYR A 437 -2.99 -13.54 28.24
C TYR A 437 -4.47 -13.34 28.61
N GLU A 438 -5.17 -14.37 29.08
CA GLU A 438 -6.54 -14.28 29.58
C GLU A 438 -6.63 -13.37 30.81
N LYS A 439 -5.72 -13.54 31.78
CA LYS A 439 -5.63 -12.66 32.96
C LYS A 439 -5.31 -11.21 32.57
N GLN A 440 -4.53 -11.02 31.50
CA GLN A 440 -4.22 -9.68 30.98
C GLN A 440 -5.48 -9.00 30.41
N LEU A 441 -6.40 -9.76 29.80
CA LEU A 441 -7.70 -9.24 29.37
C LEU A 441 -8.63 -8.96 30.55
N GLU A 442 -8.69 -9.87 31.52
CA GLU A 442 -9.55 -9.75 32.71
C GLU A 442 -9.29 -8.48 33.52
N VAL A 443 -8.05 -7.99 33.54
CA VAL A 443 -7.67 -6.80 34.31
C VAL A 443 -8.02 -5.47 33.61
N LEU A 444 -8.33 -5.49 32.31
CA LEU A 444 -8.58 -4.27 31.52
C LEU A 444 -9.64 -3.34 32.13
N PRO A 445 -10.81 -3.81 32.61
CA PRO A 445 -11.82 -2.91 33.20
C PRO A 445 -11.34 -2.22 34.48
N VAL A 446 -10.43 -2.86 35.22
CA VAL A 446 -9.84 -2.28 36.44
C VAL A 446 -8.87 -1.17 36.04
N ILE A 447 -7.93 -1.47 35.13
CA ILE A 447 -6.93 -0.50 34.66
C ILE A 447 -7.62 0.69 33.99
N ASP A 448 -8.63 0.44 33.15
CA ASP A 448 -9.38 1.50 32.50
C ASP A 448 -10.03 2.45 33.50
N LYS A 449 -10.76 1.90 34.49
CA LYS A 449 -11.39 2.71 35.54
C LYS A 449 -10.37 3.56 36.31
N GLU A 450 -9.20 3.01 36.61
CA GLU A 450 -8.12 3.74 37.28
C GLU A 450 -7.56 4.85 36.38
N PHE A 451 -7.31 4.56 35.11
CA PHE A 451 -6.78 5.53 34.15
C PHE A 451 -7.76 6.67 33.91
N VAL A 452 -9.05 6.38 33.70
CA VAL A 452 -10.10 7.38 33.54
C VAL A 452 -10.22 8.26 34.79
N LYS A 453 -10.22 7.65 35.99
CA LYS A 453 -10.29 8.39 37.25
C LYS A 453 -9.08 9.31 37.44
N ALA A 454 -7.89 8.87 37.05
CA ALA A 454 -6.65 9.64 37.14
C ALA A 454 -6.38 10.53 35.91
N ASN A 455 -7.32 10.61 34.95
CA ASN A 455 -7.18 11.37 33.71
C ASN A 455 -5.93 10.99 32.88
N LEU A 456 -5.56 9.70 32.91
CA LEU A 456 -4.41 9.13 32.20
C LEU A 456 -4.81 8.66 30.81
N SER A 457 -3.95 8.89 29.83
CA SER A 457 -4.18 8.50 28.43
C SER A 457 -2.86 8.11 27.76
N PRO A 458 -2.61 6.80 27.54
CA PRO A 458 -1.42 6.30 26.86
C PRO A 458 -1.55 6.40 25.32
N GLY A 459 -1.61 7.62 24.80
CA GLY A 459 -1.81 7.86 23.37
C GLY A 459 -0.61 7.48 22.49
N GLY A 460 0.62 7.52 23.02
CA GLY A 460 1.79 7.06 22.26
C GLY A 460 1.79 5.54 22.07
N SER A 461 1.32 4.79 23.07
CA SER A 461 1.10 3.34 22.95
C SER A 461 -0.03 3.00 21.96
N ALA A 462 -1.07 3.82 21.91
CA ALA A 462 -2.16 3.72 20.93
C ALA A 462 -1.65 3.91 19.49
N ASP A 463 -0.81 4.92 19.25
CA ASP A 463 -0.19 5.13 17.93
C ASP A 463 0.62 3.89 17.50
N LEU A 464 1.41 3.29 18.41
CA LEU A 464 2.18 2.07 18.10
C LEU A 464 1.28 0.86 17.79
N LEU A 465 0.12 0.75 18.44
CA LEU A 465 -0.88 -0.27 18.12
C LEU A 465 -1.39 -0.10 16.68
N ALA A 466 -1.74 1.13 16.27
CA ALA A 466 -2.15 1.40 14.88
C ALA A 466 -1.05 1.02 13.88
N LEU A 467 0.21 1.39 14.15
CA LEU A 467 1.32 1.05 13.26
C LEU A 467 1.57 -0.46 13.18
N THR A 468 1.32 -1.20 14.27
CA THR A 468 1.38 -2.67 14.25
C THR A 468 0.29 -3.28 13.39
N TYR A 469 -0.95 -2.79 13.50
CA TYR A 469 -2.03 -3.21 12.60
C TYR A 469 -1.69 -2.94 11.14
N PHE A 470 -1.18 -1.74 10.85
CA PHE A 470 -0.78 -1.37 9.50
C PHE A 470 0.26 -2.34 8.93
N LEU A 471 1.38 -2.54 9.63
CA LEU A 471 2.44 -3.43 9.15
C LEU A 471 1.98 -4.89 9.10
N TYR A 472 1.13 -5.34 10.04
CA TYR A 472 0.59 -6.69 10.00
C TYR A 472 -0.25 -6.93 8.73
N GLU A 473 -1.16 -6.01 8.39
CA GLU A 473 -1.98 -6.12 7.18
C GLU A 473 -1.15 -6.08 5.91
N ILE A 474 -0.15 -5.19 5.87
CA ILE A 474 0.79 -5.08 4.75
C ILE A 474 1.54 -6.40 4.51
N TYR A 475 1.86 -7.14 5.57
CA TYR A 475 2.60 -8.41 5.49
C TYR A 475 1.73 -9.67 5.35
N HIS A 476 0.45 -9.63 5.73
CA HIS A 476 -0.43 -10.81 5.70
C HIS A 476 -1.48 -10.77 4.59
N THR A 477 -1.65 -9.62 3.95
CA THR A 477 -2.45 -9.55 2.74
C THR A 477 -1.56 -10.03 1.60
N THR A 478 -1.82 -11.24 1.09
CA THR A 478 -1.39 -11.57 -0.26
C THR A 478 -2.11 -10.60 -1.16
N ILE A 479 -1.39 -9.58 -1.62
CA ILE A 479 -1.95 -8.75 -2.65
C ILE A 479 -1.93 -9.59 -3.91
N LEU A 480 -3.08 -10.14 -4.24
CA LEU A 480 -3.38 -10.58 -5.59
C LEU A 480 -3.58 -9.30 -6.41
N PHE A 481 -2.47 -8.72 -6.86
CA PHE A 481 -2.46 -7.80 -8.01
C PHE A 481 -2.28 -8.60 -9.29
#